data_AF-A0A1Q4W9C1-F1
#
_entry.id   AF-A0A1Q4W9C1-F1
#
_cell.length_a   1.000
_cell.length_b   1.000
_cell.length_c   1.000
_cell.angle_alpha   90.00
_cell.angle_beta   90.00
_cell.angle_gamma   90.00
#
_symmetry.space_group_name_H-M   'P 1'
#
loop_
_entity.id
_entity.type
_entity.pdbx_description
1 polymer ?
#
loop_
_entity_poly.entity_id
_entity_poly.type
_entity_poly.pdbx_seq_one_letter_code
_entity_poly.pdbx_strand_id
1 'polypeptide(L)'
;MLQCVDLIITTAPEYRAKSEERILFPLSALFANLALTKAGESLLRTPAFNSALQQVLREWCVFLDSPASRSVLTEADNGWLSPYSVERHRLDDYEIPDRGAEHWGFASFNDFFHRKLKPGARPVSTDPTAVLAPSDGTLVRHERKVGKNAGFTLKGQTFSLAETLNNSSYTDRFVGGDVLQLVLPATGYHRWHAPVDGVVRHVEVVPGLVFGTAELDGSGPAPQGVSFGGAAASSTRALVFIESTAPRIGMICLAAVGIGEISSVTPVVREDQEVRKGDELGYFSYGGSTHFMAFEPGSDVEPTVEPSEDVDPEDDPQVATNAPLANAG
;
A
#
# COMPACT_ATOMS: atom_id res chain seq x y z
N MET A 1 8.85 -25.01 9.48
CA MET A 1 8.77 -23.53 9.38
C MET A 1 9.96 -22.96 8.60
N LEU A 2 11.21 -23.07 9.07
CA LEU A 2 12.37 -22.49 8.33
C LEU A 2 12.53 -23.02 6.90
N GLN A 3 12.31 -24.32 6.66
CA GLN A 3 12.28 -24.89 5.30
C GLN A 3 11.16 -24.30 4.42
N CYS A 4 10.02 -23.93 5.02
CA CYS A 4 8.93 -23.27 4.30
C CYS A 4 9.33 -21.83 3.96
N VAL A 5 9.99 -21.13 4.90
CA VAL A 5 10.53 -19.78 4.63
C VAL A 5 11.53 -19.84 3.47
N ASP A 6 12.48 -20.77 3.50
CA ASP A 6 13.49 -20.97 2.45
C ASP A 6 12.84 -21.25 1.08
N LEU A 7 11.83 -22.13 1.04
CA LEU A 7 11.06 -22.38 -0.18
C LEU A 7 10.32 -21.13 -0.69
N ILE A 8 9.70 -20.37 0.22
CA ILE A 8 8.91 -19.19 -0.17
C ILE A 8 9.85 -18.11 -0.73
N ILE A 9 10.96 -17.82 -0.04
CA ILE A 9 11.86 -16.73 -0.47
C ILE A 9 12.67 -17.03 -1.73
N THR A 10 12.63 -18.28 -2.21
CA THR A 10 13.26 -18.73 -3.45
C THR A 10 12.24 -19.00 -4.57
N THR A 11 10.98 -18.59 -4.38
CA THR A 11 9.91 -18.74 -5.38
C THR A 11 9.17 -17.42 -5.59
N ALA A 12 8.63 -17.27 -6.80
CA ALA A 12 7.69 -16.19 -7.11
C ALA A 12 6.25 -16.71 -6.91
N PRO A 13 5.34 -15.86 -6.43
CA PRO A 13 3.96 -16.26 -6.14
C PRO A 13 3.19 -16.48 -7.44
N GLU A 14 2.46 -17.59 -7.55
CA GLU A 14 1.59 -17.87 -8.69
C GLU A 14 0.30 -17.04 -8.61
N TYR A 15 -0.32 -16.78 -9.77
CA TYR A 15 -1.65 -16.19 -9.84
C TYR A 15 -2.65 -17.21 -10.37
N ARG A 16 -3.64 -17.57 -9.55
CA ARG A 16 -4.68 -18.54 -9.91
C ARG A 16 -6.03 -17.87 -10.04
N ALA A 17 -6.81 -18.26 -11.05
CA ALA A 17 -8.10 -17.61 -11.31
C ALA A 17 -9.10 -17.74 -10.17
N LYS A 18 -9.13 -18.91 -9.53
CA LYS A 18 -10.01 -19.20 -8.38
C LYS A 18 -9.42 -18.60 -7.10
N SER A 19 -10.21 -17.80 -6.40
CA SER A 19 -9.77 -17.12 -5.16
C SER A 19 -9.37 -18.11 -4.06
N GLU A 20 -10.04 -19.26 -3.95
CA GLU A 20 -9.74 -20.29 -2.96
C GLU A 20 -8.41 -21.02 -3.21
N GLU A 21 -7.86 -20.94 -4.42
CA GLU A 21 -6.56 -21.51 -4.78
C GLU A 21 -5.43 -20.46 -4.70
N ARG A 22 -5.75 -19.17 -4.49
CA ARG A 22 -4.77 -18.07 -4.46
C ARG A 22 -4.10 -17.96 -3.09
N ILE A 23 -2.77 -17.95 -3.09
CA ILE A 23 -1.96 -17.55 -1.94
C ILE A 23 -1.09 -16.37 -2.39
N LEU A 24 -1.67 -15.17 -2.30
CA LEU A 24 -0.99 -13.92 -2.67
C LEU A 24 0.01 -13.46 -1.59
N PHE A 25 -0.06 -14.01 -0.38
CA PHE A 25 0.86 -13.64 0.69
C PHE A 25 1.42 -14.87 1.41
N PRO A 26 2.31 -15.65 0.79
CA PRO A 26 2.75 -16.94 1.33
C PRO A 26 3.47 -16.85 2.68
N LEU A 27 4.28 -15.81 2.95
CA LEU A 27 4.88 -15.64 4.28
C LEU A 27 3.82 -15.22 5.30
N SER A 28 2.90 -14.33 4.91
CA SER A 28 1.79 -13.95 5.79
C SER A 28 0.91 -15.15 6.14
N ALA A 29 0.63 -16.02 5.17
CA ALA A 29 -0.12 -17.27 5.37
C ALA A 29 0.64 -18.23 6.29
N LEU A 30 1.96 -18.34 6.16
CA LEU A 30 2.80 -19.17 7.03
C LEU A 30 2.79 -18.66 8.48
N PHE A 31 2.82 -17.34 8.68
CA PHE A 31 2.85 -16.73 10.01
C PHE A 31 1.47 -16.43 10.60
N ALA A 32 0.37 -16.57 9.84
CA ALA A 32 -0.98 -16.25 10.29
C ALA A 32 -1.34 -16.93 11.62
N ASN A 33 -1.11 -18.24 11.75
CA ASN A 33 -1.39 -18.98 12.99
C ASN A 33 -0.50 -18.55 14.15
N LEU A 34 0.74 -18.13 13.88
CA LEU A 34 1.64 -17.62 14.91
C LEU A 34 1.10 -16.29 15.47
N ALA A 35 0.72 -15.37 14.57
CA ALA A 35 0.18 -14.07 14.91
C ALA A 35 -1.14 -14.12 15.70
N LEU A 36 -1.92 -15.21 15.57
CA LEU A 36 -3.16 -15.41 16.32
C LEU A 36 -2.96 -15.84 17.79
N THR A 37 -1.72 -16.08 18.23
CA THR A 37 -1.41 -16.42 19.61
C THR A 37 -0.67 -15.29 20.31
N LYS A 38 -0.95 -15.04 21.60
CA LYS A 38 -0.22 -14.03 22.39
C LYS A 38 1.30 -14.24 22.38
N ALA A 39 1.73 -15.51 22.42
CA ALA A 39 3.16 -15.85 22.39
C ALA A 39 3.79 -15.54 21.03
N GLY A 40 3.08 -15.84 19.93
CA GLY A 40 3.55 -15.55 18.59
C GLY A 40 3.53 -14.07 18.25
N GLU A 41 2.49 -13.34 18.65
CA GLU A 41 2.43 -11.87 18.57
C GLU A 41 3.61 -11.22 19.31
N SER A 42 3.91 -11.68 20.53
CA SER A 42 5.06 -11.21 21.31
C SER A 42 6.40 -11.54 20.63
N LEU A 43 6.54 -12.72 20.04
CA LEU A 43 7.73 -13.10 19.27
C LEU A 43 7.90 -12.20 18.04
N LEU A 44 6.83 -11.94 17.27
CA LEU A 44 6.85 -11.11 16.06
C LEU A 44 7.25 -9.66 16.34
N ARG A 45 6.98 -9.16 17.56
CA ARG A 45 7.43 -7.85 18.06
C ARG A 45 8.84 -7.84 18.61
N THR A 46 9.45 -8.99 18.87
CA THR A 46 10.80 -9.05 19.44
C THR A 46 11.79 -8.44 18.45
N PRO A 47 12.55 -7.38 18.81
CA PRO A 47 13.38 -6.65 17.85
C PRO A 47 14.35 -7.53 17.06
N ALA A 48 14.99 -8.49 17.73
CA ALA A 48 15.90 -9.43 17.08
C ALA A 48 15.21 -10.35 16.07
N PHE A 49 14.00 -10.82 16.39
CA PHE A 49 13.22 -11.67 15.50
C PHE A 49 12.67 -10.88 14.31
N ASN A 50 12.13 -9.68 14.56
CA ASN A 50 11.63 -8.81 13.52
C ASN A 50 12.73 -8.39 12.54
N SER A 51 13.92 -8.04 13.05
CA SER A 51 15.11 -7.74 12.24
C SER A 51 15.52 -8.92 11.35
N ALA A 52 15.45 -10.16 11.87
CA ALA A 52 15.73 -11.36 11.08
C ALA A 52 14.67 -11.57 9.97
N LEU A 53 13.39 -11.36 10.26
CA LEU A 53 12.33 -11.43 9.25
C LEU A 53 12.47 -10.36 8.17
N GLN A 54 12.88 -9.14 8.54
CA GLN A 54 13.20 -8.09 7.56
C GLN A 54 14.40 -8.47 6.67
N GLN A 55 15.37 -9.24 7.16
CA GLN A 55 16.46 -9.76 6.32
C GLN A 55 15.94 -10.82 5.35
N VAL A 56 15.08 -11.74 5.82
CA VAL A 56 14.40 -12.74 4.98
C VAL A 56 13.62 -12.07 3.84
N LEU A 57 12.84 -11.02 4.14
CA LEU A 57 12.09 -10.28 3.11
C LEU A 57 13.00 -9.54 2.13
N ARG A 58 14.16 -9.04 2.59
CA ARG A 58 15.15 -8.43 1.70
C ARG A 58 15.74 -9.45 0.72
N GLU A 59 16.11 -10.63 1.19
CA GLU A 59 16.58 -11.72 0.32
C GLU A 59 15.50 -12.15 -0.68
N TRP A 60 14.24 -12.20 -0.25
CA TRP A 60 13.14 -12.49 -1.17
C TRP A 60 12.97 -11.40 -2.23
N CYS A 61 13.08 -10.12 -1.85
CA CYS A 61 13.06 -9.01 -2.80
C CYS A 61 14.18 -9.15 -3.85
N VAL A 62 15.40 -9.51 -3.43
CA VAL A 62 16.52 -9.80 -4.34
C VAL A 62 16.17 -10.94 -5.31
N PHE A 63 15.56 -12.02 -4.82
CA PHE A 63 15.07 -13.09 -5.70
C PHE A 63 13.99 -12.58 -6.67
N LEU A 64 13.02 -11.81 -6.20
CA LEU A 64 11.93 -11.26 -7.02
C LEU A 64 12.42 -10.25 -8.07
N ASP A 65 13.55 -9.59 -7.83
CA ASP A 65 14.25 -8.72 -8.79
C ASP A 65 15.11 -9.51 -9.80
N SER A 66 15.28 -10.82 -9.62
CA SER A 66 16.12 -11.66 -10.49
C SER A 66 15.36 -12.22 -11.70
N PRO A 67 16.05 -12.62 -12.79
CA PRO A 67 15.42 -13.31 -13.91
C PRO A 67 14.75 -14.63 -13.55
N ALA A 68 15.11 -15.26 -12.42
CA ALA A 68 14.54 -16.54 -11.99
C ALA A 68 13.09 -16.40 -11.50
N SER A 69 12.70 -15.22 -11.00
CA SER A 69 11.34 -14.95 -10.53
C SER A 69 10.31 -14.87 -11.67
N ARG A 70 10.76 -14.80 -12.93
CA ARG A 70 9.87 -14.76 -14.11
C ARG A 70 9.12 -16.06 -14.35
N SER A 71 9.41 -17.14 -13.62
CA SER A 71 8.77 -18.45 -13.78
C SER A 71 7.23 -18.41 -13.69
N VAL A 72 6.67 -17.39 -13.02
CA VAL A 72 5.22 -17.18 -12.88
C VAL A 72 4.64 -16.19 -13.89
N LEU A 73 5.48 -15.51 -14.68
CA LEU A 73 5.08 -14.60 -15.76
C LEU A 73 4.83 -15.39 -17.04
N THR A 74 3.81 -16.24 -17.02
CA THR A 74 3.45 -17.10 -18.16
C THR A 74 1.97 -16.96 -18.51
N GLU A 75 1.61 -17.37 -19.72
CA GLU A 75 0.22 -17.39 -20.19
C GLU A 75 -0.56 -18.65 -19.75
N ALA A 76 0.07 -19.53 -18.96
CA ALA A 76 -0.58 -20.70 -18.39
C ALA A 76 -1.60 -20.31 -17.30
N ASP A 77 -2.54 -21.19 -16.97
CA ASP A 77 -3.66 -20.90 -16.06
C ASP A 77 -3.27 -20.42 -14.64
N ASN A 78 -2.06 -20.76 -14.17
CA ASN A 78 -1.50 -20.31 -12.88
C ASN A 78 -0.50 -19.15 -13.02
N GLY A 79 -0.41 -18.56 -14.21
CA GLY A 79 0.50 -17.46 -14.54
C GLY A 79 -0.17 -16.09 -14.49
N TRP A 80 0.64 -15.08 -14.20
CA TRP A 80 0.23 -13.67 -14.16
C TRP A 80 -0.04 -13.05 -15.53
N LEU A 81 0.29 -13.75 -16.61
CA LEU A 81 0.01 -13.32 -17.98
C LEU A 81 -1.10 -14.17 -18.63
N SER A 82 -1.76 -15.04 -17.85
CA SER A 82 -2.90 -15.83 -18.32
C SER A 82 -4.02 -14.93 -18.87
N PRO A 83 -4.79 -15.37 -19.87
CA PRO A 83 -5.90 -14.58 -20.41
C PRO A 83 -6.86 -14.06 -19.33
N TYR A 84 -7.10 -14.86 -18.28
CA TYR A 84 -7.89 -14.45 -17.12
C TYR A 84 -7.23 -13.27 -16.37
N SER A 85 -5.93 -13.38 -16.04
CA SER A 85 -5.18 -12.30 -15.37
C SER A 85 -5.14 -11.01 -16.20
N VAL A 86 -5.01 -11.14 -17.54
CA VAL A 86 -5.03 -10.00 -18.48
C VAL A 86 -6.33 -9.22 -18.38
N GLU A 87 -7.47 -9.91 -18.48
CA GLU A 87 -8.78 -9.29 -18.40
C GLU A 87 -9.02 -8.74 -17.00
N ARG A 88 -8.79 -9.56 -15.97
CA ARG A 88 -9.11 -9.27 -14.57
C ARG A 88 -8.36 -8.06 -14.01
N HIS A 89 -7.08 -7.90 -14.39
CA HIS A 89 -6.24 -6.79 -13.93
C HIS A 89 -6.05 -5.71 -14.98
N ARG A 90 -6.78 -5.80 -16.11
CA ARG A 90 -6.74 -4.84 -17.21
C ARG A 90 -5.31 -4.62 -17.67
N LEU A 91 -4.57 -5.69 -17.95
CA LEU A 91 -3.14 -5.57 -18.27
C LEU A 91 -2.86 -4.71 -19.52
N ASP A 92 -3.87 -4.50 -20.35
CA ASP A 92 -3.83 -3.55 -21.48
C ASP A 92 -3.70 -2.08 -21.09
N ASP A 93 -3.99 -1.71 -19.84
CA ASP A 93 -3.81 -0.34 -19.34
C ASP A 93 -2.34 -0.01 -19.05
N TYR A 94 -1.44 -1.01 -19.00
CA TYR A 94 -0.04 -0.84 -18.63
C TYR A 94 0.90 -0.89 -19.83
N GLU A 95 2.06 -0.27 -19.65
CA GLU A 95 3.20 -0.40 -20.54
C GLU A 95 3.76 -1.83 -20.43
N ILE A 96 3.65 -2.58 -21.53
CA ILE A 96 4.20 -3.93 -21.64
C ILE A 96 5.44 -3.87 -22.55
N PRO A 97 6.62 -4.37 -22.12
CA PRO A 97 7.85 -4.24 -22.88
C PRO A 97 7.77 -4.84 -24.29
N ASP A 98 7.39 -6.11 -24.41
CA ASP A 98 7.18 -6.80 -25.68
C ASP A 98 6.29 -8.03 -25.50
N ARG A 99 5.01 -7.93 -25.88
CA ARG A 99 4.04 -9.06 -25.80
C ARG A 99 4.47 -10.30 -26.59
N GLY A 100 5.36 -10.17 -27.58
CA GLY A 100 5.85 -11.29 -28.39
C GLY A 100 7.07 -12.01 -27.79
N ALA A 101 7.71 -11.41 -26.77
CA ALA A 101 8.86 -11.99 -26.10
C ALA A 101 8.45 -12.95 -24.97
N GLU A 102 9.37 -13.83 -24.57
CA GLU A 102 9.21 -14.64 -23.37
C GLU A 102 8.97 -13.74 -22.15
N HIS A 103 7.99 -14.11 -21.31
CA HIS A 103 7.55 -13.33 -20.16
C HIS A 103 7.11 -11.89 -20.51
N TRP A 104 6.70 -11.67 -21.76
CA TRP A 104 6.38 -10.36 -22.34
C TRP A 104 7.51 -9.31 -22.22
N GLY A 105 8.75 -9.77 -22.14
CA GLY A 105 9.94 -8.92 -22.06
C GLY A 105 10.23 -8.33 -20.68
N PHE A 106 9.46 -8.67 -19.64
CA PHE A 106 9.78 -8.26 -18.27
C PHE A 106 11.07 -8.93 -17.78
N ALA A 107 11.91 -8.16 -17.08
CA ALA A 107 13.21 -8.61 -16.60
C ALA A 107 13.12 -9.47 -15.33
N SER A 108 12.06 -9.27 -14.53
CA SER A 108 11.81 -9.96 -13.27
C SER A 108 10.32 -9.88 -12.89
N PHE A 109 9.92 -10.60 -11.84
CA PHE A 109 8.57 -10.47 -11.28
C PHE A 109 8.32 -9.07 -10.71
N ASN A 110 9.29 -8.47 -10.03
CA ASN A 110 9.14 -7.10 -9.53
C ASN A 110 9.06 -6.09 -10.68
N ASP A 111 9.74 -6.28 -11.81
CA ASP A 111 9.58 -5.43 -13.00
C ASP A 111 8.13 -5.45 -13.52
N PHE A 112 7.49 -6.62 -13.55
CA PHE A 112 6.06 -6.75 -13.84
C PHE A 112 5.16 -6.11 -12.76
N PHE A 113 5.52 -6.26 -11.48
CA PHE A 113 4.77 -5.68 -10.37
C PHE A 113 4.84 -4.15 -10.37
N HIS A 114 5.99 -3.60 -10.75
CA HIS A 114 6.27 -2.18 -10.93
C HIS A 114 5.88 -1.67 -12.33
N ARG A 115 5.07 -2.40 -13.10
CA ARG A 115 4.58 -1.95 -14.41
C ARG A 115 4.00 -0.54 -14.33
N LYS A 116 4.22 0.26 -15.38
CA LYS A 116 3.72 1.63 -15.49
C LYS A 116 2.39 1.66 -16.23
N LEU A 117 1.54 2.63 -15.92
CA LEU A 117 0.34 2.90 -16.71
C LEU A 117 0.73 3.51 -18.05
N LYS A 118 0.02 3.13 -19.13
CA LYS A 118 0.11 3.85 -20.41
C LYS A 118 -0.38 5.28 -20.24
N PRO A 119 0.17 6.25 -20.99
CA PRO A 119 -0.38 7.59 -21.06
C PRO A 119 -1.88 7.57 -21.38
N GLY A 120 -2.67 8.24 -20.55
CA GLY A 120 -4.13 8.35 -20.72
C GLY A 120 -4.96 7.19 -20.15
N ALA A 121 -4.35 6.09 -19.66
CA ALA A 121 -5.09 4.98 -19.03
C ALA A 121 -5.79 5.39 -17.73
N ARG A 122 -5.27 6.41 -17.05
CA ARG A 122 -5.80 7.03 -15.83
C ARG A 122 -5.74 8.56 -15.95
N PRO A 123 -6.74 9.19 -16.59
CA PRO A 123 -6.75 10.64 -16.80
C PRO A 123 -6.67 11.40 -15.47
N VAL A 124 -5.86 12.46 -15.46
CA VAL A 124 -5.69 13.34 -14.29
C VAL A 124 -6.82 14.36 -14.27
N SER A 125 -7.55 14.44 -13.16
CA SER A 125 -8.56 15.50 -12.98
C SER A 125 -7.89 16.87 -12.90
N THR A 126 -8.46 17.83 -13.63
CA THR A 126 -8.02 19.23 -13.64
C THR A 126 -8.72 20.10 -12.60
N ASP A 127 -9.64 19.53 -11.82
CA ASP A 127 -10.36 20.28 -10.78
C ASP A 127 -9.38 20.72 -9.69
N PRO A 128 -9.24 22.03 -9.41
CA PRO A 128 -8.33 22.51 -8.36
C PRO A 128 -8.72 22.06 -6.95
N THR A 129 -9.99 21.76 -6.67
CA THR A 129 -10.45 21.33 -5.33
C THR A 129 -10.35 19.82 -5.11
N ALA A 130 -10.21 19.05 -6.19
CA ALA A 130 -10.12 17.59 -6.11
C ALA A 130 -8.80 17.13 -5.50
N VAL A 131 -8.88 16.24 -4.52
CA VAL A 131 -7.77 15.41 -4.03
C VAL A 131 -7.85 14.09 -4.78
N LEU A 132 -6.81 13.72 -5.52
CA LEU A 132 -6.84 12.53 -6.37
C LEU A 132 -6.52 11.26 -5.59
N ALA A 133 -7.03 10.12 -6.06
CA ALA A 133 -6.59 8.83 -5.58
C ALA A 133 -5.11 8.61 -5.96
N PRO A 134 -4.22 8.33 -4.98
CA PRO A 134 -2.80 8.16 -5.26
C PRO A 134 -2.49 6.86 -6.00
N SER A 135 -3.36 5.84 -5.91
CA SER A 135 -3.31 4.62 -6.72
C SER A 135 -4.73 4.05 -6.87
N ASP A 136 -4.87 3.02 -7.71
CA ASP A 136 -6.08 2.20 -7.82
C ASP A 136 -6.33 1.54 -6.45
N GLY A 137 -7.51 1.76 -5.86
CA GLY A 137 -7.83 1.18 -4.56
C GLY A 137 -9.21 1.54 -4.04
N THR A 138 -9.59 0.91 -2.93
CA THR A 138 -10.90 1.08 -2.30
C THR A 138 -10.77 1.98 -1.08
N LEU A 139 -11.63 3.01 -0.99
CA LEU A 139 -11.71 3.86 0.20
C LEU A 139 -12.39 3.08 1.32
N VAL A 140 -11.69 2.91 2.44
CA VAL A 140 -12.18 2.09 3.55
C VAL A 140 -12.52 2.92 4.79
N ARG A 141 -11.98 4.14 4.91
CA ARG A 141 -12.25 5.04 6.04
C ARG A 141 -12.20 6.50 5.66
N HIS A 142 -13.06 7.26 6.35
CA HIS A 142 -12.96 8.71 6.52
C HIS A 142 -13.13 9.02 8.01
N GLU A 143 -12.03 9.39 8.66
CA GLU A 143 -12.04 9.80 10.06
C GLU A 143 -11.94 11.32 10.14
N ARG A 144 -12.83 11.94 10.92
CA ARG A 144 -12.94 13.40 11.01
C ARG A 144 -12.41 13.93 12.34
N LYS A 145 -11.79 15.10 12.29
CA LYS A 145 -11.29 15.81 13.48
C LYS A 145 -10.38 14.95 14.36
N VAL A 146 -9.44 14.25 13.74
CA VAL A 146 -8.55 13.32 14.41
C VAL A 146 -7.64 14.02 15.43
N GLY A 147 -7.51 13.43 16.61
CA GLY A 147 -6.64 13.95 17.67
C GLY A 147 -5.19 13.47 17.52
N LYS A 148 -4.24 14.20 18.12
CA LYS A 148 -2.80 13.84 18.06
C LYS A 148 -2.51 12.43 18.57
N ASN A 149 -3.06 12.10 19.73
CA ASN A 149 -2.90 10.83 20.44
C ASN A 149 -4.23 10.05 20.53
N ALA A 150 -5.30 10.58 19.94
CA ALA A 150 -6.58 9.90 19.93
C ALA A 150 -6.47 8.72 18.97
N GLY A 151 -6.78 7.54 19.47
CA GLY A 151 -6.83 6.34 18.68
C GLY A 151 -7.98 6.37 17.70
N PHE A 152 -7.73 6.04 16.44
CA PHE A 152 -8.76 5.66 15.48
C PHE A 152 -8.43 4.29 14.90
N THR A 153 -9.47 3.55 14.53
CA THR A 153 -9.35 2.13 14.22
C THR A 153 -9.25 1.91 12.72
N LEU A 154 -8.16 1.29 12.26
CA LEU A 154 -8.07 0.73 10.91
C LEU A 154 -7.97 -0.79 11.00
N LYS A 155 -8.90 -1.51 10.37
CA LYS A 155 -8.95 -2.98 10.36
C LYS A 155 -8.79 -3.62 11.75
N GLY A 156 -9.46 -3.04 12.75
CA GLY A 156 -9.44 -3.54 14.13
C GLY A 156 -8.20 -3.14 14.95
N GLN A 157 -7.31 -2.29 14.42
CA GLN A 157 -6.16 -1.76 15.16
C GLN A 157 -6.30 -0.26 15.40
N THR A 158 -6.14 0.15 16.65
CA THR A 158 -6.16 1.55 17.09
C THR A 158 -4.77 2.16 16.99
N PHE A 159 -4.64 3.33 16.39
CA PHE A 159 -3.39 4.09 16.39
C PHE A 159 -3.67 5.59 16.29
N SER A 160 -2.63 6.39 16.50
CA SER A 160 -2.71 7.84 16.53
C SER A 160 -2.02 8.52 15.34
N LEU A 161 -2.32 9.80 15.13
CA LEU A 161 -1.58 10.65 14.20
C LEU A 161 -0.09 10.71 14.55
N ALA A 162 0.24 10.86 15.83
CA ALA A 162 1.63 10.92 16.28
C ALA A 162 2.40 9.66 15.90
N GLU A 163 1.85 8.48 16.13
CA GLU A 163 2.55 7.24 15.78
C GLU A 163 2.63 7.05 14.26
N THR A 164 1.54 7.30 13.53
CA THR A 164 1.51 7.14 12.06
C THR A 164 2.48 8.08 11.37
N LEU A 165 2.53 9.34 11.80
CA LEU A 165 3.38 10.36 11.22
C LEU A 165 4.77 10.41 11.86
N ASN A 166 5.17 9.35 12.58
CA ASN A 166 6.48 9.22 13.23
C ASN A 166 6.83 10.41 14.15
N ASN A 167 5.80 11.04 14.72
CA ASN A 167 5.87 12.27 15.51
C ASN A 167 6.72 13.34 14.82
N SER A 168 6.58 13.44 13.50
CA SER A 168 7.18 14.47 12.66
C SER A 168 6.87 15.87 13.20
N SER A 169 7.73 16.83 12.89
CA SER A 169 7.49 18.24 13.20
C SER A 169 6.21 18.80 12.57
N TYR A 170 5.68 18.12 11.54
CA TYR A 170 4.42 18.48 10.89
C TYR A 170 3.18 17.86 11.54
N THR A 171 3.30 16.89 12.45
CA THR A 171 2.14 16.17 13.01
C THR A 171 1.07 17.11 13.58
N ASP A 172 1.48 18.18 14.27
CA ASP A 172 0.54 19.13 14.90
C ASP A 172 -0.29 19.92 13.89
N ARG A 173 0.14 20.00 12.62
CA ARG A 173 -0.65 20.62 11.54
C ARG A 173 -1.92 19.84 11.21
N PHE A 174 -1.92 18.53 11.41
CA PHE A 174 -3.06 17.65 11.07
C PHE A 174 -4.04 17.44 12.23
N VAL A 175 -3.73 17.97 13.42
CA VAL A 175 -4.58 17.79 14.61
C VAL A 175 -5.89 18.56 14.42
N GLY A 176 -7.01 17.84 14.57
CA GLY A 176 -8.35 18.37 14.31
C GLY A 176 -8.73 18.37 12.83
N GLY A 177 -7.87 17.87 11.95
CA GLY A 177 -8.15 17.64 10.54
C GLY A 177 -8.73 16.25 10.28
N ASP A 178 -8.70 15.84 9.02
CA ASP A 178 -9.34 14.61 8.55
C ASP A 178 -8.31 13.60 8.03
N VAL A 179 -8.72 12.33 8.00
CA VAL A 179 -7.93 11.22 7.49
C VAL A 179 -8.76 10.40 6.51
N LEU A 180 -8.15 10.03 5.38
CA LEU A 180 -8.67 9.05 4.44
C LEU A 180 -7.76 7.83 4.37
N GLN A 181 -8.33 6.62 4.37
CA GLN A 181 -7.57 5.40 4.14
C GLN A 181 -8.05 4.67 2.89
N LEU A 182 -7.10 4.31 2.03
CA LEU A 182 -7.33 3.47 0.87
C LEU A 182 -6.55 2.15 1.00
N VAL A 183 -7.17 1.05 0.64
CA VAL A 183 -6.51 -0.25 0.50
C VAL A 183 -6.35 -0.58 -0.97
N LEU A 184 -5.20 -1.15 -1.34
CA LEU A 184 -4.95 -1.58 -2.71
C LEU A 184 -5.16 -3.10 -2.80
N PRO A 185 -5.68 -3.60 -3.94
CA PRO A 185 -5.52 -5.00 -4.30
C PRO A 185 -4.03 -5.36 -4.38
N ALA A 186 -3.65 -6.52 -3.87
CA ALA A 186 -2.31 -7.11 -4.04
C ALA A 186 -1.93 -7.33 -5.51
N THR A 187 -2.94 -7.45 -6.38
CA THR A 187 -2.76 -7.71 -7.81
C THR A 187 -2.79 -6.46 -8.68
N GLY A 188 -3.16 -5.30 -8.11
CA GLY A 188 -3.36 -4.07 -8.86
C GLY A 188 -2.09 -3.27 -9.12
N TYR A 189 -2.28 -1.98 -9.34
CA TYR A 189 -1.23 -1.02 -9.62
C TYR A 189 -0.55 -0.55 -8.32
N HIS A 190 0.77 -0.70 -8.24
CA HIS A 190 1.53 -0.49 -7.00
C HIS A 190 2.52 0.68 -7.06
N ARG A 191 2.36 1.57 -8.05
CA ARG A 191 2.99 2.89 -8.01
C ARG A 191 1.97 3.89 -7.48
N TRP A 192 2.45 4.94 -6.82
CA TRP A 192 1.59 5.91 -6.18
C TRP A 192 1.99 7.32 -6.56
N HIS A 193 0.99 8.17 -6.68
CA HIS A 193 1.04 9.45 -7.39
C HIS A 193 0.62 10.62 -6.50
N ALA A 194 1.04 11.81 -6.90
CA ALA A 194 0.75 13.05 -6.20
C ALA A 194 -0.76 13.34 -6.28
N PRO A 195 -1.46 13.41 -5.13
CA PRO A 195 -2.90 13.65 -5.12
C PRO A 195 -3.24 15.13 -5.32
N VAL A 196 -2.25 16.03 -5.18
CA VAL A 196 -2.36 17.49 -5.29
C VAL A 196 -1.14 18.09 -5.97
N ASP A 197 -1.31 19.28 -6.56
CA ASP A 197 -0.19 20.13 -6.98
C ASP A 197 0.46 20.73 -5.73
N GLY A 198 1.79 20.76 -5.66
CA GLY A 198 2.46 21.28 -4.47
C GLY A 198 3.97 21.19 -4.49
N VAL A 199 4.55 21.43 -3.31
CA VAL A 199 5.98 21.25 -3.05
C VAL A 199 6.15 20.21 -1.96
N VAL A 200 6.96 19.19 -2.22
CA VAL A 200 7.34 18.19 -1.20
C VAL A 200 8.18 18.88 -0.13
N ARG A 201 7.65 18.98 1.08
CA ARG A 201 8.33 19.61 2.23
C ARG A 201 9.15 18.65 3.05
N HIS A 202 8.75 17.39 3.07
CA HIS A 202 9.47 16.35 3.78
C HIS A 202 9.17 14.99 3.17
N VAL A 203 10.18 14.14 3.10
CA VAL A 203 10.04 12.74 2.73
C VAL A 203 10.91 11.87 3.63
N GLU A 204 10.31 10.84 4.23
CA GLU A 204 11.04 9.88 5.06
C GLU A 204 10.50 8.46 4.86
N VAL A 205 11.36 7.47 5.02
CA VAL A 205 10.95 6.07 5.14
C VAL A 205 11.16 5.66 6.60
N VAL A 206 10.06 5.29 7.25
CA VAL A 206 10.03 4.87 8.64
C VAL A 206 10.01 3.34 8.67
N PRO A 207 11.05 2.66 9.19
CA PRO A 207 11.04 1.21 9.34
C PRO A 207 9.98 0.78 10.34
N GLY A 208 9.29 -0.32 10.06
CA GLY A 208 8.28 -0.89 10.95
C GLY A 208 8.40 -2.40 11.10
N LEU A 209 7.50 -2.95 11.88
CA LEU A 209 7.32 -4.38 12.10
C LEU A 209 6.80 -5.07 10.84
N VAL A 210 7.34 -6.24 10.60
CA VAL A 210 6.82 -7.20 9.61
C VAL A 210 5.98 -8.27 10.30
N PHE A 211 4.80 -8.58 9.76
CA PHE A 211 3.83 -9.57 10.27
C PHE A 211 3.33 -9.35 11.72
N GLY A 212 3.63 -8.20 12.35
CA GLY A 212 3.19 -7.87 13.71
C GLY A 212 2.25 -6.67 13.74
N THR A 213 1.30 -6.66 14.67
CA THR A 213 0.44 -5.50 15.01
C THR A 213 1.06 -4.69 16.15
N ALA A 214 0.61 -3.46 16.44
CA ALA A 214 0.84 -2.81 17.75
C ALA A 214 -0.10 -3.42 18.81
N GLU A 215 0.23 -3.34 20.12
CA GLU A 215 -0.53 -4.00 21.20
C GLU A 215 -2.04 -3.76 21.06
N LEU A 216 -2.78 -4.83 20.77
CA LEU A 216 -4.24 -4.84 20.88
C LEU A 216 -4.57 -4.93 22.38
N ASP A 217 -5.31 -3.96 22.91
CA ASP A 217 -6.13 -4.26 24.07
C ASP A 217 -7.07 -5.39 23.64
N GLY A 218 -6.96 -6.57 24.25
CA GLY A 218 -7.55 -7.83 23.76
C GLY A 218 -9.09 -7.90 23.77
N SER A 219 -9.78 -6.80 23.51
CA SER A 219 -11.24 -6.66 23.42
C SER A 219 -11.69 -6.54 21.98
N GLY A 220 -11.63 -7.64 21.22
CA GLY A 220 -12.30 -7.69 19.92
C GLY A 220 -12.20 -9.07 19.25
N PRO A 221 -13.24 -9.54 18.54
CA PRO A 221 -13.10 -10.69 17.65
C PRO A 221 -12.08 -10.37 16.55
N ALA A 222 -11.21 -11.31 16.23
CA ALA A 222 -10.32 -11.20 15.08
C ALA A 222 -11.19 -11.06 13.81
N PRO A 223 -11.04 -10.00 13.00
CA PRO A 223 -11.79 -9.86 11.75
C PRO A 223 -11.58 -11.09 10.87
N GLN A 224 -12.59 -11.54 10.13
CA GLN A 224 -12.37 -12.49 9.04
C GLN A 224 -11.78 -11.72 7.86
N GLY A 225 -10.77 -12.27 7.17
CA GLY A 225 -10.10 -11.57 6.05
C GLY A 225 -8.91 -10.68 6.44
N VAL A 226 -8.31 -10.86 7.62
CA VAL A 226 -7.08 -10.13 8.00
C VAL A 226 -5.94 -10.45 7.05
N SER A 227 -5.63 -9.50 6.17
CA SER A 227 -4.25 -9.24 5.83
C SER A 227 -3.57 -8.83 7.14
N PHE A 228 -2.72 -9.70 7.69
CA PHE A 228 -1.92 -9.47 8.90
C PHE A 228 -0.85 -8.40 8.65
N GLY A 229 -1.25 -7.20 8.23
CA GLY A 229 -0.39 -6.04 8.15
C GLY A 229 -0.86 -4.96 9.10
N GLY A 230 0.14 -4.44 9.79
CA GLY A 230 0.01 -3.61 10.96
C GLY A 230 -0.71 -2.31 10.68
N ALA A 231 -1.15 -1.70 11.78
CA ALA A 231 -1.47 -0.30 11.87
C ALA A 231 -0.50 0.51 10.99
N ALA A 232 -1.01 1.54 10.32
CA ALA A 232 -0.18 2.47 9.57
C ALA A 232 1.04 2.93 10.39
N ALA A 233 0.88 3.06 11.71
CA ALA A 233 1.94 3.34 12.68
C ALA A 233 3.03 2.25 12.86
N SER A 234 2.68 0.97 12.82
CA SER A 234 3.62 -0.12 13.15
C SER A 234 4.30 -0.72 11.93
N SER A 235 3.83 -0.44 10.72
CA SER A 235 4.38 -0.99 9.49
C SER A 235 5.43 -0.07 8.85
N THR A 236 6.29 -0.65 8.01
CA THR A 236 7.22 0.15 7.20
C THR A 236 6.43 1.04 6.25
N ARG A 237 6.75 2.33 6.22
CA ARG A 237 6.00 3.31 5.42
C ARG A 237 6.89 4.44 4.93
N ALA A 238 6.54 5.00 3.77
CA ALA A 238 7.05 6.28 3.32
C ALA A 238 6.05 7.38 3.67
N LEU A 239 6.51 8.46 4.29
CA LEU A 239 5.72 9.66 4.56
C LEU A 239 6.15 10.74 3.58
N VAL A 240 5.20 11.32 2.84
CA VAL A 240 5.44 12.43 1.92
C VAL A 240 4.52 13.59 2.29
N PHE A 241 5.11 14.66 2.81
CA PHE A 241 4.41 15.88 3.19
C PHE A 241 4.46 16.86 2.01
N ILE A 242 3.30 17.25 1.50
CA ILE A 242 3.17 18.13 0.34
C ILE A 242 2.44 19.38 0.78
N GLU A 243 3.08 20.54 0.63
CA GLU A 243 2.39 21.83 0.76
C GLU A 243 1.65 22.10 -0.56
N SER A 244 0.32 22.02 -0.54
CA SER A 244 -0.49 22.21 -1.74
C SER A 244 -0.40 23.64 -2.26
N THR A 245 -0.39 23.81 -3.58
CA THR A 245 -0.56 25.13 -4.18
C THR A 245 -1.99 25.66 -4.05
N ALA A 246 -2.95 24.80 -3.70
CA ALA A 246 -4.33 25.19 -3.41
C ALA A 246 -4.47 25.47 -1.90
N PRO A 247 -4.60 26.74 -1.47
CA PRO A 247 -4.57 27.10 -0.04
C PRO A 247 -5.68 26.46 0.79
N ARG A 248 -6.80 26.09 0.15
CA ARG A 248 -7.93 25.40 0.77
C ARG A 248 -7.60 23.97 1.21
N ILE A 249 -6.68 23.30 0.51
CA ILE A 249 -6.24 21.95 0.88
C ILE A 249 -5.12 22.03 1.93
N GLY A 250 -4.32 23.09 1.90
CA GLY A 250 -3.19 23.25 2.80
C GLY A 250 -2.13 22.16 2.62
N MET A 251 -1.49 21.77 3.70
CA MET A 251 -0.57 20.64 3.71
C MET A 251 -1.32 19.31 3.78
N ILE A 252 -0.84 18.35 3.00
CA ILE A 252 -1.24 16.95 3.13
C ILE A 252 -0.04 16.09 3.52
N CYS A 253 -0.30 14.98 4.19
CA CYS A 253 0.65 13.88 4.29
C CYS A 253 0.08 12.66 3.59
N LEU A 254 0.76 12.17 2.56
CA LEU A 254 0.52 10.84 2.01
C LEU A 254 1.49 9.85 2.66
N ALA A 255 0.96 8.90 3.40
CA ALA A 255 1.69 7.75 3.91
C ALA A 255 1.42 6.52 3.05
N ALA A 256 2.44 6.07 2.32
CA ALA A 256 2.44 4.80 1.60
C ALA A 256 2.94 3.70 2.56
N VAL A 257 2.07 2.78 2.93
CA VAL A 257 2.32 1.81 4.02
C VAL A 257 2.37 0.39 3.45
N GLY A 258 3.49 -0.31 3.68
CA GLY A 258 3.60 -1.75 3.41
C GLY A 258 2.82 -2.56 4.43
N ILE A 259 2.14 -3.63 4.00
CA ILE A 259 1.31 -4.50 4.84
C ILE A 259 1.81 -5.95 4.68
N GLY A 260 1.85 -6.67 5.80
CA GLY A 260 2.20 -8.10 5.84
C GLY A 260 3.66 -8.32 5.44
N GLU A 261 3.85 -8.98 4.30
CA GLU A 261 5.16 -9.28 3.73
C GLU A 261 5.76 -8.15 2.89
N ILE A 262 5.06 -7.03 2.64
CA ILE A 262 5.73 -5.85 2.08
C ILE A 262 6.53 -5.15 3.17
N SER A 263 7.79 -4.88 2.86
CA SER A 263 8.54 -3.83 3.54
C SER A 263 9.26 -2.88 2.59
N SER A 264 9.13 -3.06 1.27
CA SER A 264 9.76 -2.20 0.28
C SER A 264 8.80 -1.11 -0.18
N VAL A 265 8.87 0.02 0.53
CA VAL A 265 8.23 1.27 0.11
C VAL A 265 9.33 2.19 -0.39
N THR A 266 9.27 2.57 -1.67
CA THR A 266 10.32 3.39 -2.30
C THR A 266 9.73 4.72 -2.78
N PRO A 267 9.98 5.83 -2.07
CA PRO A 267 9.72 7.15 -2.63
C PRO A 267 10.77 7.48 -3.71
N VAL A 268 10.34 8.13 -4.79
CA VAL A 268 11.20 8.61 -5.88
C VAL A 268 11.30 10.13 -5.94
N VAL A 269 10.65 10.82 -5.01
CA VAL A 269 10.71 12.27 -4.83
C VAL A 269 11.68 12.68 -3.74
N ARG A 270 12.03 13.96 -3.71
CA ARG A 270 12.93 14.56 -2.72
C ARG A 270 12.33 15.84 -2.13
N GLU A 271 12.85 16.26 -0.99
CA GLU A 271 12.51 17.55 -0.39
C GLU A 271 12.75 18.71 -1.37
N ASP A 272 11.87 19.71 -1.29
CA ASP A 272 11.78 20.90 -2.15
C ASP A 272 11.48 20.63 -3.64
N GLN A 273 11.12 19.39 -4.00
CA GLN A 273 10.64 19.08 -5.34
C GLN A 273 9.20 19.61 -5.55
N GLU A 274 8.99 20.35 -6.64
CA GLU A 274 7.65 20.65 -7.15
C GLU A 274 7.03 19.40 -7.78
N VAL A 275 5.77 19.13 -7.47
CA VAL A 275 4.98 18.02 -8.02
C VAL A 275 3.63 18.53 -8.55
N ARG A 276 3.16 17.92 -9.63
CA ARG A 276 1.82 18.10 -10.19
C ARG A 276 0.95 16.91 -9.86
N LYS A 277 -0.37 17.11 -9.79
CA LYS A 277 -1.36 16.04 -9.72
C LYS A 277 -1.04 14.95 -10.74
N GLY A 278 -0.93 13.72 -10.26
CA GLY A 278 -0.60 12.55 -11.07
C GLY A 278 0.88 12.30 -11.32
N ASP A 279 1.79 13.16 -10.87
CA ASP A 279 3.23 12.85 -10.88
C ASP A 279 3.52 11.66 -9.97
N GLU A 280 4.42 10.78 -10.38
CA GLU A 280 4.81 9.62 -9.58
C GLU A 280 5.58 10.06 -8.33
N LEU A 281 5.12 9.60 -7.15
CA LEU A 281 5.77 9.84 -5.86
C LEU A 281 6.60 8.64 -5.39
N GLY A 282 6.22 7.44 -5.79
CA GLY A 282 6.95 6.22 -5.43
C GLY A 282 6.26 4.93 -5.87
N TYR A 283 6.75 3.82 -5.36
CA TYR A 283 6.17 2.50 -5.60
C TYR A 283 6.39 1.52 -4.42
N PHE A 284 5.55 0.49 -4.38
CA PHE A 284 5.73 -0.70 -3.54
C PHE A 284 6.38 -1.82 -4.37
N SER A 285 7.27 -2.63 -3.77
CA SER A 285 7.54 -3.97 -4.34
C SER A 285 6.59 -5.01 -3.76
N TYR A 286 6.65 -6.23 -4.26
CA TYR A 286 5.61 -7.23 -4.06
C TYR A 286 5.11 -7.41 -2.60
N GLY A 287 3.77 -7.43 -2.46
CA GLY A 287 2.99 -7.86 -1.30
C GLY A 287 1.70 -7.02 -1.12
N GLY A 288 1.18 -6.86 0.10
CA GLY A 288 0.00 -6.01 0.40
C GLY A 288 0.34 -4.57 0.75
N SER A 289 -0.49 -3.59 0.34
CA SER A 289 -0.22 -2.17 0.57
C SER A 289 -1.49 -1.37 0.95
N THR A 290 -1.31 -0.21 1.58
CA THR A 290 -2.37 0.76 1.87
C THR A 290 -1.83 2.18 1.78
N HIS A 291 -2.73 3.13 1.51
CA HIS A 291 -2.47 4.55 1.67
C HIS A 291 -3.23 5.09 2.86
N PHE A 292 -2.56 5.97 3.60
CA PHE A 292 -3.14 6.83 4.60
C PHE A 292 -2.89 8.28 4.19
N MET A 293 -3.92 9.10 4.14
CA MET A 293 -3.79 10.53 3.84
C MET A 293 -4.33 11.35 5.00
N ALA A 294 -3.50 12.25 5.54
CA ALA A 294 -3.91 13.22 6.55
C ALA A 294 -3.99 14.63 5.95
N PHE A 295 -5.02 15.36 6.37
CA PHE A 295 -5.36 16.70 5.90
C PHE A 295 -5.40 17.68 7.07
N GLU A 296 -5.05 18.94 6.82
CA GLU A 296 -5.13 19.99 7.84
C GLU A 296 -6.58 20.29 8.25
N PRO A 297 -6.83 20.76 9.49
CA PRO A 297 -8.13 21.26 9.90
C PRO A 297 -8.58 22.40 8.98
N GLY A 298 -9.85 22.37 8.57
CA GLY A 298 -10.43 23.33 7.64
C GLY A 298 -10.24 22.99 6.15
N SER A 299 -9.59 21.86 5.83
CA SER A 299 -9.60 21.32 4.45
C SER A 299 -10.97 20.77 4.05
N ASP A 300 -11.80 20.41 5.05
CA ASP A 300 -13.18 19.90 4.91
C ASP A 300 -13.30 18.91 3.74
N VAL A 301 -12.42 17.91 3.71
CA VAL A 301 -12.34 16.95 2.60
C VAL A 301 -13.53 16.00 2.63
N GLU A 302 -14.31 16.01 1.56
CA GLU A 302 -15.48 15.17 1.40
C GLU A 302 -15.22 14.11 0.31
N PRO A 303 -15.20 12.82 0.65
CA PRO A 303 -15.04 11.74 -0.30
C PRO A 303 -16.06 11.78 -1.45
N THR A 304 -15.64 11.38 -2.65
CA THR A 304 -16.51 11.20 -3.81
C THR A 304 -17.21 9.85 -3.83
N VAL A 305 -16.75 8.94 -2.98
CA VAL A 305 -17.29 7.59 -2.77
C VAL A 305 -17.45 7.34 -1.28
N GLU A 306 -18.48 6.57 -0.91
CA GLU A 306 -18.69 6.19 0.49
C GLU A 306 -17.61 5.19 0.94
N PRO A 307 -16.98 5.39 2.11
CA PRO A 307 -16.06 4.39 2.68
C PRO A 307 -16.80 3.10 3.04
N SER A 308 -16.17 1.94 2.79
CA SER A 308 -16.68 0.64 3.25
C SER A 308 -15.63 -0.12 4.05
N GLU A 309 -16.02 -0.63 5.22
CA GLU A 309 -15.14 -1.39 6.11
C GLU A 309 -15.06 -2.87 5.76
N ASP A 310 -16.14 -3.40 5.20
CA ASP A 310 -16.30 -4.78 4.76
C ASP A 310 -16.02 -4.82 3.26
N VAL A 311 -14.74 -4.81 2.92
CA VAL A 311 -14.29 -4.86 1.53
C VAL A 311 -13.31 -5.99 1.29
N ASP A 312 -13.48 -6.66 0.15
CA ASP A 312 -12.43 -7.43 -0.48
C ASP A 312 -11.69 -6.52 -1.48
N PRO A 313 -10.48 -6.02 -1.16
CA PRO A 313 -9.75 -5.12 -2.04
C PRO A 313 -9.49 -5.72 -3.44
N GLU A 314 -9.45 -7.05 -3.54
CA GLU A 314 -9.31 -7.72 -4.83
C GLU A 314 -10.56 -7.51 -5.67
N ASP A 315 -11.75 -7.84 -5.12
CA ASP A 315 -12.99 -8.02 -5.88
C ASP A 315 -13.94 -6.81 -5.85
N ASP A 316 -13.80 -5.90 -4.89
CA ASP A 316 -14.69 -4.75 -4.74
C ASP A 316 -14.33 -3.56 -5.65
N PRO A 317 -15.29 -2.66 -5.92
CA PRO A 317 -15.06 -1.46 -6.72
C PRO A 317 -13.93 -0.60 -6.17
N GLN A 318 -13.11 -0.09 -7.10
CA GLN A 318 -11.94 0.74 -6.80
C GLN A 318 -12.11 2.14 -7.39
N VAL A 319 -11.63 3.14 -6.66
CA VAL A 319 -11.32 4.44 -7.21
C VAL A 319 -10.02 4.30 -7.98
N ALA A 320 -10.05 4.66 -9.26
CA ALA A 320 -8.88 4.59 -10.11
C ALA A 320 -7.87 5.68 -9.75
N THR A 321 -6.58 5.38 -9.89
CA THR A 321 -5.47 6.34 -9.81
C THR A 321 -5.82 7.60 -10.58
N ASN A 322 -5.48 8.77 -10.02
CA ASN A 322 -5.75 10.10 -10.59
C ASN A 322 -7.24 10.51 -10.70
N ALA A 323 -8.19 9.64 -10.37
CA ALA A 323 -9.59 10.04 -10.24
C ALA A 323 -9.79 10.86 -8.95
N PRO A 324 -10.75 11.81 -8.91
CA PRO A 324 -11.10 12.50 -7.67
C PRO A 324 -11.53 11.51 -6.59
N LEU A 325 -10.75 11.40 -5.52
CA LEU A 325 -11.09 10.61 -4.34
C LEU A 325 -11.94 11.42 -3.37
N ALA A 326 -11.61 12.69 -3.22
CA ALA A 326 -12.31 13.63 -2.35
C ALA A 326 -12.24 15.03 -2.95
N ASN A 327 -13.08 15.93 -2.46
CA ASN A 327 -13.01 17.36 -2.77
C ASN A 327 -12.84 18.15 -1.47
N ALA A 328 -11.98 19.15 -1.47
CA ALA A 328 -11.87 20.08 -0.35
C ALA A 328 -13.03 21.10 -0.38
N GLY A 329 -13.71 21.26 0.75
CA GLY A 329 -14.85 22.19 0.96
C GLY A 329 -14.45 23.65 1.10
#